data_AF-A0A967K181-F1
#
_entry.id   AF-A0A967K181-F1
#
_cell.length_a   1.000
_cell.length_b   1.000
_cell.length_c   1.000
_cell.angle_alpha   90.00
_cell.angle_beta   90.00
_cell.angle_gamma   90.00
#
_symmetry.space_group_name_H-M   'P 1'
#
loop_
_entity.id
_entity.type
_entity.pdbx_description
1 polymer ?
#
loop_
_entity_poly.entity_id
_entity_poly.type
_entity_poly.pdbx_seq_one_letter_code
_entity_poly.pdbx_strand_id
1 'polypeptide(L)'
;MAEFAKEVFPVNLEDEMKQSYLDYAMSVIIGRALPDVRDGLKPVHRRVLYAMRELGVDWNKAYKKSARIVGDVIGKYHPHGDAAVYDTIVRMAQDFSMRYPLVDGQGNFGSIDGDSPAAMRYTEVRMARIAHEMLADIDHETVDFVPNYDETELEPSVLPTR
;
A
#
# COMPACT_ATOMS: atom_id res chain seq x y z
N MET A 1 -0.07 19.85 -43.08
CA MET A 1 -0.14 18.43 -42.71
C MET A 1 0.93 18.21 -41.65
N ALA A 2 0.55 17.77 -40.46
CA ALA A 2 1.50 17.55 -39.38
C ALA A 2 2.46 16.43 -39.80
N GLU A 3 3.76 16.72 -39.76
CA GLU A 3 4.85 15.80 -40.06
C GLU A 3 4.79 14.66 -39.04
N PHE A 4 4.22 13.53 -39.46
CA PHE A 4 4.17 12.30 -38.67
C PHE A 4 5.61 11.83 -38.45
N ALA A 5 5.99 11.62 -37.18
CA ALA A 5 7.31 11.21 -36.66
C ALA A 5 8.47 11.06 -37.67
N LYS A 6 9.52 11.87 -37.51
CA LYS A 6 10.71 11.93 -38.40
C LYS A 6 11.52 10.62 -38.51
N GLU A 7 11.38 9.67 -37.60
CA GLU A 7 12.05 8.37 -37.64
C GLU A 7 11.10 7.26 -37.16
N VAL A 8 11.02 6.17 -37.93
CA VAL A 8 10.27 4.95 -37.58
C VAL A 8 11.27 3.82 -37.44
N PHE A 9 11.43 3.31 -36.22
CA PHE A 9 12.29 2.17 -35.94
C PHE A 9 11.47 0.88 -36.06
N PRO A 10 11.88 -0.09 -36.89
CA PRO A 10 11.23 -1.39 -36.92
C PRO A 10 11.52 -2.13 -35.62
N VAL A 11 10.48 -2.61 -34.94
CA VAL A 11 10.57 -3.42 -33.73
C VAL A 11 10.18 -4.85 -34.06
N ASN A 12 11.01 -5.83 -33.67
CA ASN A 12 10.67 -7.23 -33.82
C ASN A 12 9.59 -7.61 -32.80
N LEU A 13 8.48 -8.18 -33.26
CA LEU A 13 7.35 -8.56 -32.41
C LEU A 13 7.74 -9.58 -31.33
N GLU A 14 8.57 -10.57 -31.66
CA GLU A 14 8.98 -11.60 -30.70
C GLU A 14 9.82 -11.02 -29.57
N ASP A 15 10.78 -10.16 -29.91
CA ASP A 15 11.64 -9.48 -28.94
C ASP A 15 10.81 -8.53 -28.05
N GLU A 16 9.91 -7.75 -28.64
CA GLU A 16 9.03 -6.83 -27.91
C GLU A 16 8.09 -7.58 -26.96
N MET A 17 7.45 -8.64 -27.44
CA MET A 17 6.56 -9.45 -26.60
C MET A 17 7.32 -10.07 -25.43
N LYS A 18 8.53 -10.57 -25.66
CA LYS A 18 9.36 -11.15 -24.60
C LYS A 18 9.79 -10.11 -23.58
N GLN A 19 10.24 -8.94 -24.03
CA GLN A 19 10.70 -7.86 -23.16
C GLN A 19 9.56 -7.31 -22.32
N SER A 20 8.47 -6.87 -22.97
CA SER A 20 7.28 -6.33 -22.29
C SER A 20 6.66 -7.33 -21.30
N TYR A 21 6.63 -8.62 -21.65
CA TYR A 21 6.15 -9.66 -20.74
C TYR A 21 7.05 -9.82 -19.52
N LEU A 22 8.37 -9.89 -19.72
CA LEU A 22 9.32 -10.06 -18.62
C LEU A 22 9.34 -8.85 -17.69
N ASP A 23 9.33 -7.63 -18.24
CA ASP A 23 9.32 -6.39 -17.44
C ASP A 23 8.06 -6.31 -16.57
N TYR A 24 6.88 -6.59 -17.16
CA TYR A 24 5.64 -6.62 -16.40
C TYR A 24 5.65 -7.73 -15.34
N ALA A 25 6.07 -8.95 -15.69
CA ALA A 25 6.12 -10.08 -14.77
C ALA A 25 7.03 -9.78 -13.57
N MET A 26 8.23 -9.24 -13.80
CA MET A 26 9.16 -8.85 -12.75
C MET A 26 8.58 -7.73 -11.87
N SER A 27 7.94 -6.73 -12.47
CA SER A 27 7.27 -5.66 -11.71
C SER A 27 6.18 -6.20 -10.78
N VAL A 28 5.43 -7.21 -11.23
CA VAL A 28 4.38 -7.85 -10.43
C VAL A 28 4.99 -8.70 -9.32
N ILE A 29 6.02 -9.50 -9.60
CA ILE A 29 6.64 -10.39 -8.61
C ILE A 29 7.25 -9.58 -7.47
N ILE A 30 8.06 -8.57 -7.80
CA ILE A 30 8.84 -7.82 -6.82
C ILE A 30 8.01 -6.70 -6.20
N GLY A 31 7.29 -5.92 -7.02
CA GLY A 31 6.64 -4.68 -6.61
C GLY A 31 5.18 -4.82 -6.18
N ARG A 32 4.59 -6.01 -6.22
CA ARG A 32 3.13 -6.15 -5.99
C ARG A 32 2.70 -7.43 -5.29
N ALA A 33 3.02 -8.59 -5.84
CA ALA A 33 2.33 -9.84 -5.54
C ALA A 33 2.87 -10.53 -4.29
N LEU A 34 4.19 -10.57 -4.12
CA LEU A 34 4.85 -11.30 -3.04
C LEU A 34 5.21 -10.36 -1.88
N PRO A 35 5.06 -10.81 -0.62
CA PRO A 35 5.55 -10.06 0.54
C PRO A 35 7.08 -10.14 0.65
N ASP A 36 7.68 -9.16 1.31
CA ASP A 36 9.09 -9.25 1.73
C ASP A 36 9.22 -10.20 2.93
N VAL A 37 10.26 -11.02 2.96
CA VAL A 37 10.49 -12.02 4.02
C VAL A 37 10.80 -11.38 5.37
N ARG A 38 11.34 -10.15 5.38
CA ARG A 38 11.80 -9.46 6.59
C ARG A 38 10.65 -8.93 7.45
N ASP A 39 9.60 -8.41 6.82
CA ASP A 39 8.43 -7.85 7.50
C ASP A 39 7.12 -8.57 7.19
N GLY A 40 7.12 -9.51 6.24
CA GLY A 40 5.94 -10.27 5.83
C GLY A 40 4.90 -9.43 5.09
N LEU A 41 5.23 -8.20 4.66
CA LEU A 41 4.29 -7.26 4.06
C LEU A 41 4.52 -7.09 2.56
N LYS A 42 3.40 -6.99 1.81
CA LYS A 42 3.41 -6.44 0.45
C LYS A 42 3.53 -4.91 0.48
N PRO A 43 3.99 -4.26 -0.61
CA PRO A 43 4.18 -2.81 -0.64
C PRO A 43 2.95 -2.00 -0.22
N VAL A 44 1.73 -2.39 -0.63
CA VAL A 44 0.51 -1.69 -0.25
C VAL A 44 0.26 -1.68 1.26
N HIS A 45 0.51 -2.79 1.98
CA HIS A 45 0.33 -2.83 3.43
C HIS A 45 1.35 -1.92 4.13
N ARG A 46 2.61 -1.97 3.69
CA ARG A 46 3.69 -1.14 4.24
C ARG A 46 3.38 0.35 4.09
N ARG A 47 2.96 0.77 2.89
CA ARG A 47 2.58 2.15 2.60
C ARG A 47 1.38 2.62 3.40
N VAL A 48 0.38 1.75 3.61
CA VAL A 48 -0.76 2.08 4.47
C VAL A 48 -0.32 2.32 5.91
N LEU A 49 0.46 1.41 6.51
CA LEU A 49 0.92 1.57 7.89
C LEU A 49 1.83 2.80 8.05
N TYR A 50 2.72 3.02 7.08
CA TYR A 50 3.60 4.19 7.09
C TYR A 50 2.82 5.50 6.95
N ALA A 51 1.85 5.60 6.03
CA ALA A 51 1.00 6.79 5.91
C ALA A 51 0.14 7.02 7.17
N MET A 52 -0.37 5.95 7.80
CA MET A 52 -1.11 6.06 9.06
C MET A 52 -0.23 6.60 10.21
N ARG A 53 1.05 6.22 10.24
CA ARG A 53 2.05 6.78 11.15
C ARG A 53 2.30 8.26 10.87
N GLU A 54 2.57 8.63 9.62
CA GLU A 54 2.82 10.03 9.22
C GLU A 54 1.62 10.94 9.51
N LEU A 55 0.41 10.42 9.33
CA LEU A 55 -0.83 11.11 9.71
C LEU A 55 -1.09 11.13 11.22
N GLY A 56 -0.26 10.47 12.03
CA GLY A 56 -0.41 10.34 13.48
C GLY A 56 -1.72 9.68 13.88
N VAL A 57 -2.11 8.58 13.22
CA VAL A 57 -3.34 7.82 13.49
C VAL A 57 -3.07 6.68 14.47
N ASP A 58 -2.55 7.05 15.64
CA ASP A 58 -2.14 6.10 16.68
C ASP A 58 -3.32 5.41 17.39
N TRP A 59 -3.03 4.27 18.01
CA TRP A 59 -4.02 3.47 18.75
C TRP A 59 -4.70 4.23 19.89
N ASN A 60 -4.03 5.22 20.48
CA ASN A 60 -4.53 6.03 21.59
C ASN A 60 -5.20 7.33 21.14
N LYS A 61 -5.36 7.55 19.84
CA LYS A 61 -6.03 8.72 19.26
C LYS A 61 -7.42 8.34 18.73
N ALA A 62 -8.21 9.36 18.41
CA ALA A 62 -9.52 9.20 17.80
C ALA A 62 -9.40 8.58 16.39
N TYR A 63 -10.41 7.80 16.00
CA TYR A 63 -10.51 7.26 14.65
C TYR A 63 -10.56 8.39 13.60
N LYS A 64 -10.03 8.11 12.40
CA LYS A 64 -10.09 9.03 11.25
C LYS A 64 -10.80 8.35 10.09
N LYS A 65 -11.53 9.14 9.29
CA LYS A 65 -12.23 8.65 8.09
C LYS A 65 -11.29 7.88 7.18
N SER A 66 -11.69 6.66 6.77
CA SER A 66 -10.89 5.81 5.89
C SER A 66 -10.52 6.51 4.59
N ALA A 67 -11.44 7.30 4.03
CA ALA A 67 -11.20 8.12 2.83
C ALA A 67 -9.97 9.04 2.95
N ARG A 68 -9.68 9.57 4.15
CA ARG A 68 -8.50 10.42 4.38
C ARG A 68 -7.21 9.62 4.32
N ILE A 69 -7.17 8.42 4.92
CA ILE A 69 -6.00 7.54 4.89
C ILE A 69 -5.76 7.07 3.44
N VAL A 70 -6.80 6.63 2.75
CA VAL A 70 -6.73 6.21 1.34
C VAL A 70 -6.17 7.33 0.46
N GLY A 71 -6.68 8.56 0.61
CA GLY A 71 -6.19 9.70 -0.16
C GLY A 71 -4.71 10.02 0.08
N ASP A 72 -4.24 9.96 1.32
CA ASP A 72 -2.82 10.23 1.65
C ASP A 72 -1.89 9.13 1.10
N VAL A 73 -2.30 7.87 1.21
CA VAL A 73 -1.54 6.73 0.66
C VAL A 73 -1.38 6.86 -0.86
N ILE A 74 -2.45 7.17 -1.58
CA ILE A 74 -2.38 7.31 -3.05
C ILE A 74 -1.59 8.55 -3.45
N GLY A 75 -1.80 9.65 -2.75
CA GLY A 75 -1.17 10.93 -3.07
C GLY A 75 0.34 10.95 -2.84
N LYS A 76 0.87 10.11 -1.93
CA LYS A 76 2.30 10.11 -1.58
C LYS A 76 3.05 8.85 -1.97
N TYR A 77 2.44 7.67 -1.81
CA TYR A 77 3.19 6.41 -1.79
C TYR A 77 2.69 5.36 -2.80
N HIS A 78 1.40 5.31 -3.11
CA HIS A 78 0.80 4.22 -3.89
C HIS A 78 0.04 4.73 -5.12
N PRO A 79 0.70 4.87 -6.29
CA PRO A 79 0.12 5.47 -7.50
C PRO A 79 -0.81 4.49 -8.25
N HIS A 80 -1.74 3.87 -7.52
CA HIS A 80 -2.71 2.91 -8.00
C HIS A 80 -4.11 3.22 -7.44
N GLY A 81 -5.12 2.47 -7.88
CA GLY A 81 -6.51 2.74 -7.57
C GLY A 81 -6.82 2.75 -6.06
N ASP A 82 -7.74 3.64 -5.68
CA ASP A 82 -8.23 3.82 -4.31
C ASP A 82 -8.90 2.57 -3.74
N ALA A 83 -9.62 1.83 -4.58
CA ALA A 83 -10.23 0.56 -4.22
C ALA A 83 -9.20 -0.44 -3.66
N ALA A 84 -8.03 -0.58 -4.29
CA ALA A 84 -7.01 -1.52 -3.83
C ALA A 84 -6.45 -1.15 -2.45
N VAL A 85 -6.27 0.15 -2.19
CA VAL A 85 -5.81 0.65 -0.89
C VAL A 85 -6.91 0.45 0.17
N TYR A 86 -8.16 0.78 -0.16
CA TYR A 86 -9.27 0.62 0.78
C TYR A 86 -9.53 -0.85 1.13
N ASP A 87 -9.54 -1.74 0.14
CA ASP A 87 -9.70 -3.18 0.36
C ASP A 87 -8.56 -3.76 1.21
N THR A 88 -7.34 -3.22 1.05
CA THR A 88 -6.19 -3.58 1.91
C THR A 88 -6.44 -3.14 3.36
N ILE A 89 -6.88 -1.90 3.59
CA ILE A 89 -7.24 -1.40 4.92
C ILE A 89 -8.34 -2.27 5.55
N VAL A 90 -9.37 -2.60 4.77
CA VAL A 90 -10.49 -3.42 5.23
C VAL A 90 -10.01 -4.78 5.68
N ARG A 91 -9.21 -5.48 4.87
CA ARG A 91 -8.67 -6.80 5.24
C ARG A 91 -7.79 -6.73 6.48
N MET A 92 -7.01 -5.66 6.64
CA MET A 92 -6.17 -5.46 7.84
C MET A 92 -6.95 -5.16 9.12
N ALA A 93 -8.24 -4.82 9.01
CA ALA A 93 -9.14 -4.58 10.12
C ALA A 93 -10.06 -5.79 10.46
N GLN A 94 -10.12 -6.80 9.58
CA GLN A 94 -10.98 -7.98 9.76
C GLN A 94 -10.27 -9.05 10.62
N ASP A 95 -10.79 -9.31 11.81
CA ASP A 95 -10.28 -10.33 12.75
C ASP A 95 -10.45 -11.78 12.24
N PHE A 96 -11.46 -12.02 11.39
CA PHE A 96 -11.64 -13.30 10.70
C PHE A 96 -10.72 -13.47 9.48
N SER A 97 -10.09 -12.39 8.99
CA SER A 97 -9.13 -12.43 7.87
C SER A 97 -7.69 -12.51 8.36
N MET A 98 -7.37 -11.83 9.47
CA MET A 98 -6.03 -11.76 10.03
C MET A 98 -6.02 -12.21 11.49
N ARG A 99 -5.09 -13.13 11.82
CA ARG A 99 -4.90 -13.60 13.20
C ARG A 99 -4.58 -12.46 14.18
N TYR A 100 -3.84 -11.46 13.72
CA TYR A 100 -3.52 -10.25 14.47
C TYR A 100 -3.77 -9.02 13.57
N PRO A 101 -4.93 -8.36 13.70
CA PRO A 101 -5.24 -7.15 12.93
C PRO A 101 -4.22 -6.03 13.19
N LEU A 102 -3.79 -5.37 12.13
CA LEU A 102 -2.87 -4.22 12.19
C LEU A 102 -3.64 -2.89 12.17
N VAL A 103 -4.91 -2.92 11.76
CA VAL A 103 -5.81 -1.77 11.75
C VAL A 103 -6.97 -2.02 12.71
N ASP A 104 -7.32 -1.02 13.50
CA ASP A 104 -8.51 -0.98 14.34
C ASP A 104 -9.56 -0.13 13.61
N GLY A 105 -10.68 -0.75 13.24
CA GLY A 105 -11.74 -0.15 12.43
C GLY A 105 -13.03 0.08 13.21
N GLN A 106 -13.68 1.21 12.95
CA GLN A 106 -15.02 1.54 13.44
C GLN A 106 -16.00 1.67 12.26
N GLY A 107 -17.08 0.89 12.29
CA GLY A 107 -18.11 0.83 11.26
C GLY A 107 -18.27 -0.58 10.67
N ASN A 108 -18.96 -0.68 9.53
CA ASN A 108 -19.13 -1.97 8.85
C ASN A 108 -17.93 -2.28 7.95
N PHE A 109 -17.13 -3.26 8.34
CA PHE A 109 -15.96 -3.77 7.61
C PHE A 109 -16.22 -5.12 6.90
N GLY A 110 -17.48 -5.48 6.70
CA GLY A 110 -17.89 -6.74 6.09
C GLY A 110 -18.03 -7.87 7.10
N SER A 111 -18.41 -9.04 6.61
CA SER A 111 -18.72 -10.23 7.42
C SER A 111 -18.11 -11.50 6.83
N ILE A 112 -18.11 -12.58 7.62
CA ILE A 112 -17.71 -13.92 7.15
C ILE A 112 -18.67 -14.48 6.09
N ASP A 113 -19.91 -13.97 6.05
CA ASP A 113 -20.95 -14.38 5.11
C ASP A 113 -20.74 -13.79 3.70
N GLY A 114 -19.70 -12.97 3.53
CA GLY A 114 -19.32 -12.36 2.26
C GLY A 114 -19.91 -10.97 2.04
N ASP A 115 -20.49 -10.34 3.07
CA ASP A 115 -20.96 -8.96 2.96
C ASP A 115 -19.78 -8.01 2.72
N SER A 116 -19.90 -7.17 1.70
CA SER A 116 -18.91 -6.12 1.42
C SER A 116 -18.86 -5.09 2.56
N PRO A 117 -17.69 -4.47 2.80
CA PRO A 117 -17.58 -3.35 3.73
C PRO A 117 -18.44 -2.17 3.28
N ALA A 118 -18.79 -1.30 4.21
CA ALA A 118 -19.37 -0.01 3.85
C ALA A 118 -18.36 0.84 3.06
N ALA A 119 -18.84 1.83 2.31
CA ALA A 119 -17.96 2.75 1.59
C ALA A 119 -17.02 3.53 2.54
N MET A 120 -15.81 3.85 2.08
CA MET A 120 -14.75 4.53 2.86
C MET A 120 -15.12 5.90 3.47
N ARG A 121 -16.25 6.48 3.03
CA ARG A 121 -16.83 7.71 3.62
C ARG A 121 -17.53 7.46 4.97
N TYR A 122 -17.91 6.22 5.26
CA TYR A 122 -18.61 5.84 6.48
C TYR A 122 -17.69 5.23 7.52
N THR A 123 -16.73 4.41 7.09
CA THR A 123 -15.78 3.74 7.98
C THR A 123 -14.71 4.70 8.49
N GLU A 124 -14.22 4.41 9.70
CA GLU A 124 -13.11 5.11 10.32
C GLU A 124 -12.10 4.10 10.82
N VAL A 125 -10.82 4.47 10.81
CA VAL A 125 -9.72 3.59 11.20
C VAL A 125 -8.69 4.32 12.04
N ARG A 126 -7.95 3.54 12.82
CA ARG A 126 -6.66 3.89 13.42
C ARG A 126 -5.76 2.66 13.47
N MET A 127 -4.48 2.85 13.79
CA MET A 127 -3.57 1.72 13.94
C MET A 127 -3.98 0.88 15.16
N ALA A 128 -3.98 -0.45 15.01
CA ALA A 128 -4.07 -1.34 16.16
C ALA A 128 -2.80 -1.21 17.01
N ARG A 129 -2.89 -1.48 18.32
CA ARG A 129 -1.74 -1.34 19.23
C ARG A 129 -0.51 -2.16 18.80
N ILE A 130 -0.72 -3.34 18.21
CA ILE A 130 0.37 -4.20 17.72
C ILE A 130 1.07 -3.63 16.47
N ALA A 131 0.41 -2.78 15.68
CA ALA A 131 1.04 -2.17 14.51
C ALA A 131 2.16 -1.19 14.89
N HIS A 132 2.16 -0.65 16.12
CA HIS A 132 3.28 0.14 16.64
C HIS A 132 4.57 -0.69 16.79
N GLU A 133 4.48 -2.00 17.04
CA GLU A 133 5.67 -2.87 17.07
C GLU A 133 6.27 -3.06 15.66
N MET A 134 5.43 -3.04 14.61
CA MET A 134 5.91 -3.10 13.23
C MET A 134 6.75 -1.86 12.86
N LEU A 135 6.38 -0.69 13.41
CA LEU A 135 6.95 0.62 13.10
C LEU A 135 7.94 1.13 14.16
N ALA A 136 8.23 0.32 15.18
CA ALA A 136 9.08 0.72 16.28
C ALA A 136 10.49 1.10 15.79
N ASP A 137 10.99 2.21 16.31
CA ASP A 137 12.32 2.77 16.01
C ASP A 137 12.60 3.14 14.55
N ILE A 138 11.58 3.27 13.70
CA ILE A 138 11.75 3.60 12.28
C ILE A 138 12.48 4.95 12.03
N ASP A 139 12.46 5.88 12.99
CA ASP A 139 13.20 7.15 12.95
C ASP A 139 14.69 7.05 13.33
N HIS A 140 15.14 5.88 13.78
CA HIS A 140 16.49 5.68 14.30
C HIS A 140 17.44 5.06 13.26
N GLU A 141 17.26 5.40 11.99
CA GLU A 141 18.07 4.91 10.87
C GLU A 141 18.16 3.37 10.82
N THR A 142 17.10 2.68 11.24
CA THR A 142 17.06 1.21 11.34
C THR A 142 16.75 0.52 10.02
N VAL A 143 16.22 1.26 9.03
CA VAL A 143 15.84 0.76 7.71
C VAL A 143 16.19 1.79 6.64
N ASP A 144 16.47 1.31 5.43
CA ASP A 144 16.69 2.19 4.29
C ASP A 144 15.37 2.79 3.81
N PHE A 145 15.40 4.08 3.50
CA PHE A 145 14.34 4.80 2.83
C PHE A 145 14.66 4.95 1.35
N VAL A 146 13.63 4.84 0.51
CA VAL A 146 13.72 5.01 -0.94
C VAL A 146 12.82 6.15 -1.38
N PRO A 147 13.17 6.86 -2.46
CA PRO A 147 12.26 7.82 -3.08
C PRO A 147 10.94 7.15 -3.48
N ASN A 148 9.84 7.90 -3.31
CA ASN A 148 8.54 7.49 -3.82
C ASN A 148 8.48 7.56 -5.36
N TYR A 149 7.31 7.32 -5.93
CA TYR A 149 7.13 7.18 -7.39
C TYR A 149 7.39 8.47 -8.20
N ASP A 150 7.34 9.65 -7.57
CA ASP A 150 7.63 10.95 -8.20
C ASP A 150 8.84 11.66 -7.58
N GLU A 151 9.60 10.95 -6.75
CA GLU A 151 10.82 11.39 -6.08
C GLU A 151 10.68 12.64 -5.18
N THR A 152 9.46 12.96 -4.73
CA THR A 152 9.19 14.10 -3.84
C THR A 152 9.08 13.72 -2.36
N GLU A 153 8.83 12.44 -2.06
CA GLU A 153 8.68 11.91 -0.70
C GLU A 153 9.59 10.68 -0.51
N LEU A 154 9.78 10.27 0.74
CA LEU A 154 10.51 9.05 1.08
C LEU A 154 9.57 8.00 1.68
N GLU A 155 9.78 6.74 1.32
CA GLU A 155 9.09 5.58 1.91
C GLU A 155 10.09 4.52 2.39
N PRO A 156 9.78 3.79 3.48
CA PRO A 156 10.66 2.74 3.97
C PRO A 156 10.65 1.53 3.01
N SER A 157 11.84 1.02 2.68
CA SER A 157 11.98 -0.19 1.85
C SER A 157 11.38 -1.43 2.54
N VAL A 158 11.56 -1.52 3.85
CA VAL A 158 10.96 -2.50 4.78
C VAL A 158 10.61 -1.85 6.11
N LEU A 159 9.73 -2.48 6.89
CA LEU A 159 9.51 -2.04 8.27
C LEU A 159 10.53 -2.70 9.22
N PRO A 160 10.96 -2.00 10.28
CA PRO A 160 11.95 -2.53 11.23
C PRO A 160 11.47 -3.82 11.92
N THR A 161 10.18 -3.89 12.29
CA THR A 161 9.49 -5.01 12.97
C THR A 161 10.18 -5.57 14.21
N ARG A 162 9.45 -6.27 15.08
CA ARG A 162 9.98 -6.94 16.28
C ARG A 162 9.37 -8.31 16.50
#